data_AF-A0A7X7RU43-F1
#
_entry.id   AF-A0A7X7RU43-F1
#
_cell.length_a   1.000
_cell.length_b   1.000
_cell.length_c   1.000
_cell.angle_alpha   90.00
_cell.angle_beta   90.00
_cell.angle_gamma   90.00
#
_symmetry.space_group_name_H-M   'P 1'
#
loop_
_entity.id
_entity.type
_entity.pdbx_description
1 polymer ?
#
loop_
_entity_poly.entity_id
_entity_poly.type
_entity_poly.pdbx_seq_one_letter_code
_entity_poly.pdbx_strand_id
1 'polypeptide(L)'
;MFTAVLFHRFPKVSSINDNQSDYPSVSVIIPVRNEETTLPRLLNDLKAQSITAIEIICVDDASEDATANIVSAYDVQLISLDDKPAGWLGKSWA
;
A
#
# COMPACT_ATOMS: atom_id res chain seq x y z
N MET A 1 -2.62 -51.86 5.05
CA MET A 1 -1.48 -51.04 5.52
C MET A 1 -1.85 -49.58 5.26
N PHE A 2 -2.48 -48.92 6.23
CA PHE A 2 -2.92 -47.53 6.10
C PHE A 2 -1.86 -46.64 6.78
N THR A 3 -1.11 -45.89 5.98
CA THR A 3 -0.19 -44.88 6.50
C THR A 3 -1.02 -43.67 6.92
N ALA A 4 -1.31 -43.56 8.21
CA ALA A 4 -1.77 -42.31 8.78
C ALA A 4 -0.59 -41.33 8.73
N VAL A 5 -0.62 -40.38 7.79
CA VAL A 5 0.31 -39.25 7.81
C VAL A 5 -0.06 -38.40 9.03
N LEU A 6 0.78 -38.48 10.05
CA LEU A 6 0.63 -37.77 11.32
C LEU A 6 1.05 -36.29 11.11
N PHE A 7 0.13 -35.43 10.67
CA PHE A 7 0.33 -33.97 10.62
C PHE A 7 0.32 -33.34 12.03
N HIS A 8 1.06 -33.91 12.98
CA HIS A 8 0.92 -33.58 14.39
C HIS A 8 1.54 -32.23 14.79
N ARG A 9 2.29 -31.57 13.90
CA ARG A 9 2.94 -30.29 14.20
C ARG A 9 3.04 -29.41 12.96
N PHE A 10 1.94 -28.74 12.60
CA PHE A 10 2.09 -27.49 11.86
C PHE A 10 2.78 -26.49 12.81
N PRO A 11 3.95 -25.94 12.46
CA PRO A 11 4.54 -24.86 13.23
C PRO A 11 3.53 -23.69 13.23
N LYS A 12 2.85 -23.50 14.36
CA LYS A 12 2.10 -22.28 14.60
C LYS A 12 3.14 -21.20 14.87
N VAL A 13 3.09 -20.12 14.09
CA VAL A 13 3.73 -18.86 14.48
C VAL A 13 3.26 -18.58 15.91
N SER A 14 4.20 -18.44 16.83
CA SER A 14 3.92 -18.03 18.20
C SER A 14 3.11 -16.75 18.12
N SER A 15 1.93 -16.70 18.76
CA SER A 15 1.16 -15.46 18.83
C SER A 15 2.06 -14.42 19.46
N ILE A 16 2.50 -13.45 18.66
CA ILE A 16 3.14 -12.25 19.17
C ILE A 16 2.07 -11.62 20.06
N ASN A 17 2.43 -11.22 21.28
CA ASN A 17 1.54 -10.38 22.07
C ASN A 17 1.40 -9.08 21.26
N ASP A 18 0.27 -8.91 20.56
CA ASP A 18 -0.03 -7.75 19.70
C ASP A 18 -0.24 -6.50 20.57
N ASN A 19 0.81 -6.05 21.25
CA ASN A 19 0.87 -4.68 21.69
C ASN A 19 1.23 -3.86 20.45
N GLN A 20 0.27 -3.08 19.94
CA GLN A 20 0.48 -2.17 18.81
C GLN A 20 1.71 -1.26 19.00
N SER A 21 2.16 -1.03 20.24
CA SER A 21 3.35 -0.24 20.58
C SER A 21 4.68 -0.86 20.13
N ASP A 22 4.71 -2.15 19.78
CA ASP A 22 5.94 -2.84 19.38
C ASP A 22 6.22 -2.73 17.87
N TYR A 23 5.26 -2.20 17.10
CA TYR A 23 5.41 -2.00 15.67
C TYR A 23 5.94 -0.60 15.34
N PRO A 24 6.85 -0.48 14.36
CA PRO A 24 7.31 0.83 13.93
C PRO A 24 6.14 1.60 13.30
N SER A 25 6.19 2.91 13.51
CA SER A 25 5.44 3.89 12.74
C SER A 25 5.72 3.75 11.24
N VAL A 26 4.67 3.66 10.41
CA VAL A 26 4.79 3.52 8.96
C VAL A 26 4.06 4.66 8.24
N SER A 27 4.74 5.28 7.27
CA SER A 27 4.14 6.15 6.26
C SER A 27 4.11 5.40 4.93
N VAL A 28 2.99 5.46 4.20
CA VAL A 28 2.83 4.77 2.91
C VAL A 28 2.74 5.80 1.79
N ILE A 29 3.69 5.79 0.86
CA ILE A 29 3.67 6.65 -0.33
C ILE A 29 3.33 5.78 -1.55
N ILE A 30 2.26 6.14 -2.27
CA ILE A 30 1.73 5.38 -3.39
C ILE A 30 1.84 6.24 -4.65
N PRO A 31 2.74 5.94 -5.59
CA PRO A 31 2.68 6.54 -6.91
C PRO A 31 1.43 6.02 -7.64
N VAL A 32 0.62 6.92 -8.18
CA VAL A 32 -0.57 6.57 -8.95
C VAL A 32 -0.54 7.26 -10.31
N ARG A 33 -0.85 6.50 -11.36
CA ARG A 33 -1.08 7.03 -12.71
C ARG A 33 -2.02 6.09 -13.45
N ASN A 34 -3.23 6.54 -13.74
CA ASN A 34 -4.25 5.75 -14.42
C ASN A 34 -4.59 4.42 -13.72
N GLU A 35 -4.81 4.48 -12.41
CA GLU A 35 -5.05 3.33 -11.52
C GLU A 35 -6.52 3.25 -11.05
N GLU A 36 -7.48 3.81 -11.79
CA GLU A 36 -8.89 3.90 -11.34
C GLU A 36 -9.52 2.55 -10.98
N THR A 37 -9.05 1.46 -11.59
CA THR A 37 -9.60 0.11 -11.39
C THR A 37 -8.96 -0.65 -10.22
N THR A 38 -7.72 -0.34 -9.87
CA THR A 38 -6.89 -1.09 -8.90
C THR A 38 -6.77 -0.34 -7.57
N LEU A 39 -6.71 0.99 -7.63
CA LEU A 39 -6.50 1.85 -6.47
C LEU A 39 -7.54 1.65 -5.36
N PRO A 40 -8.86 1.51 -5.64
CA PRO A 40 -9.84 1.28 -4.58
C PRO A 40 -9.54 0.03 -3.75
N ARG A 41 -9.08 -1.05 -4.40
CA ARG A 41 -8.72 -2.30 -3.74
C ARG A 41 -7.50 -2.11 -2.84
N LEU A 42 -6.45 -1.47 -3.35
CA LEU A 42 -5.24 -1.18 -2.57
C LEU A 42 -5.54 -0.35 -1.31
N LEU A 43 -6.32 0.72 -1.45
CA LEU A 43 -6.64 1.60 -0.32
C LEU A 43 -7.51 0.88 0.73
N ASN A 44 -8.40 -0.02 0.30
CA ASN A 44 -9.17 -0.86 1.22
C ASN A 44 -8.28 -1.88 1.94
N ASP A 45 -7.34 -2.52 1.22
CA ASP A 45 -6.39 -3.47 1.80
C ASP A 45 -5.47 -2.80 2.83
N LEU A 46 -5.04 -1.55 2.58
CA LEU A 46 -4.24 -0.75 3.52
C LEU A 46 -5.02 -0.38 4.79
N LYS A 47 -6.29 -0.01 4.66
CA LYS A 47 -7.18 0.26 5.81
C LYS A 47 -7.44 -0.99 6.66
N ALA A 48 -7.36 -2.18 6.05
CA ALA A 48 -7.59 -3.46 6.73
C ALA A 48 -6.33 -4.10 7.33
N GLN A 49 -5.15 -3.47 7.22
CA GLN A 49 -3.92 -3.99 7.82
C GLN A 49 -3.97 -4.01 9.35
N SER A 50 -3.29 -4.98 9.95
CA SER A 50 -3.14 -5.08 11.42
C SER A 50 -2.33 -3.92 12.02
N ILE A 51 -1.43 -3.34 11.22
CA ILE A 51 -0.67 -2.12 11.56
C ILE A 51 -1.28 -0.97 10.78
N THR A 52 -1.82 0.02 11.49
CA THR A 52 -2.35 1.24 10.89
C THR A 52 -1.21 2.17 10.52
N ALA A 53 -1.15 2.57 9.25
CA ALA A 53 -0.21 3.61 8.81
C ALA A 53 -0.57 4.95 9.46
N ILE A 54 0.45 5.75 9.78
CA ILE A 54 0.25 7.12 10.30
C ILE A 54 -0.28 8.04 9.22
N GLU A 55 0.20 7.84 8.00
CA GLU A 55 -0.21 8.60 6.83
C GLU A 55 -0.15 7.72 5.58
N ILE A 56 -1.06 8.00 4.67
CA ILE A 56 -1.06 7.44 3.32
C ILE A 56 -1.07 8.65 2.37
N ILE A 57 -0.07 8.70 1.49
CA ILE A 57 0.13 9.79 0.54
C ILE A 57 0.09 9.19 -0.87
N CYS A 58 -0.93 9.52 -1.64
CA CYS A 58 -1.02 9.22 -3.06
C CYS A 58 -0.36 10.35 -3.85
N VAL A 59 0.63 10.00 -4.69
CA VAL A 59 1.32 10.94 -5.58
C VAL A 59 0.88 10.65 -7.02
N ASP A 60 0.03 11.52 -7.55
CA ASP A 60 -0.56 11.39 -8.88
C ASP A 60 0.35 12.01 -9.95
N ASP A 61 0.89 11.18 -10.84
CA ASP A 61 1.75 11.59 -11.96
C ASP A 61 0.91 11.86 -13.22
N ALA A 62 0.03 12.86 -13.12
CA ALA A 62 -0.85 13.32 -14.20
C ALA A 62 -1.72 12.20 -14.80
N SER A 63 -2.57 11.59 -13.97
CA SER A 63 -3.61 10.68 -14.45
C SER A 63 -4.60 11.37 -15.40
N GLU A 64 -5.07 10.62 -16.40
CA GLU A 64 -6.05 11.06 -17.40
C GLU A 64 -7.43 10.41 -17.17
N ASP A 65 -7.55 9.59 -16.13
CA ASP A 65 -8.74 8.83 -15.75
C ASP A 65 -9.32 9.30 -14.39
N ALA A 66 -10.20 8.51 -13.77
CA ALA A 66 -10.82 8.88 -12.50
C ALA A 66 -9.90 8.75 -11.26
N THR A 67 -8.60 8.43 -11.41
CA THR A 67 -7.68 8.14 -10.30
C THR A 67 -7.68 9.23 -9.21
N ALA A 68 -7.48 10.50 -9.56
CA ALA A 68 -7.43 11.59 -8.58
C ALA A 68 -8.77 11.78 -7.82
N ASN A 69 -9.89 11.59 -8.53
CA ASN A 69 -11.23 11.65 -7.93
C ASN A 69 -11.43 10.50 -6.94
N ILE A 70 -10.94 9.31 -7.28
CA ILE A 70 -10.97 8.14 -6.38
C ILE A 70 -10.15 8.43 -5.13
N VAL A 71 -8.90 8.89 -5.25
CA VAL A 71 -8.07 9.23 -4.08
C VAL A 71 -8.80 10.19 -3.14
N SER A 72 -9.41 11.24 -3.72
CA SER A 72 -10.11 12.29 -2.96
C SER A 72 -11.34 11.78 -2.17
N ALA A 73 -11.85 10.59 -2.50
CA ALA A 73 -12.94 9.95 -1.77
C ALA A 73 -12.46 9.14 -0.55
N TYR A 74 -11.16 9.01 -0.35
CA TYR A 74 -10.54 8.30 0.78
C TYR A 74 -9.91 9.30 1.75
N ASP A 75 -9.81 8.91 3.03
CA ASP A 75 -9.09 9.65 4.07
C ASP A 75 -7.57 9.46 3.93
N VAL A 76 -7.01 10.00 2.85
CA VAL A 76 -5.59 9.94 2.48
C VAL A 76 -5.16 11.27 1.86
N GLN A 77 -3.88 11.57 1.87
CA GLN A 77 -3.34 12.78 1.22
C GLN A 77 -3.17 12.54 -0.29
N LEU A 78 -3.62 13.49 -1.10
CA LEU A 78 -3.33 13.53 -2.54
C LEU A 78 -2.30 14.63 -2.84
N ILE A 79 -1.24 14.27 -3.56
CA ILE A 79 -0.27 15.19 -4.17
C ILE A 79 -0.35 14.99 -5.68
N SER A 80 -0.83 15.98 -6.42
CA SER A 80 -0.77 15.96 -7.89
C SER A 80 0.52 16.59 -8.37
N LEU A 81 1.21 15.93 -9.29
CA LEU A 81 2.40 16.45 -9.94
C LEU A 81 2.00 17.23 -11.20
N ASP A 82 2.60 18.41 -11.36
CA ASP A 82 2.57 19.19 -12.59
C ASP A 82 3.58 18.62 -13.61
N ASP A 83 3.83 19.38 -14.68
CA ASP A 83 4.83 19.07 -15.68
C ASP A 83 6.21 18.78 -15.07
N LYS A 84 6.90 17.80 -15.66
CA LYS A 84 8.27 17.48 -15.28
C LYS A 84 9.15 18.72 -15.45
N PRO A 85 10.04 19.04 -14.48
CA PRO A 85 11.01 20.11 -14.59
C PRO A 85 11.74 20.10 -15.95
N ALA A 86 11.98 21.29 -16.51
CA ALA A 86 12.71 21.42 -17.77
C ALA A 86 14.07 20.70 -17.69
N GLY A 87 14.35 19.82 -18.65
CA GLY A 87 15.59 19.03 -18.68
C GLY A 87 15.58 17.78 -17.79
N TRP A 88 14.43 17.37 -17.24
CA TRP A 88 14.30 16.11 -16.52
C TRP A 88 14.56 14.91 -17.46
N LEU A 89 15.66 14.18 -17.23
CA LEU A 89 16.05 13.01 -18.02
C LEU A 89 15.48 11.68 -17.51
N GLY A 90 14.71 11.70 -16.43
CA GLY A 90 14.30 10.50 -15.71
C GLY A 90 15.22 10.21 -14.54
N LYS A 91 14.94 9.11 -13.83
CA LYS A 91 15.92 8.55 -12.89
C LYS A 91 17.04 7.96 -13.74
N SER A 92 18.29 8.32 -13.47
CA SER A 92 19.42 7.64 -14.07
C SER A 92 19.36 6.17 -13.69
N TRP A 93 19.22 5.31 -14.70
CA TRP A 93 19.39 3.88 -14.54
C TRP A 93 20.89 3.59 -14.40
N ALA A 94 21.26 2.64 -13.54
CA ALA A 94 22.65 2.34 -13.18
C ALA A 94 23.47 1.80 -14.36
#